data_AF-A0A7K2DBD5-F1
#
_entry.id   AF-A0A7K2DBD5-F1
#
_cell.length_a   1.000
_cell.length_b   1.000
_cell.length_c   1.000
_cell.angle_alpha   90.00
_cell.angle_beta   90.00
_cell.angle_gamma   90.00
#
_symmetry.space_group_name_H-M   'P 1'
#
loop_
_entity.id
_entity.type
_entity.pdbx_description
1 polymer ?
#
loop_
_entity_poly.entity_id
_entity_poly.type
_entity_poly.pdbx_seq_one_letter_code
_entity_poly.pdbx_strand_id
1 'polypeptide(L)'
;MVEPAPVEAEGGADDEIGNGEEDAAEPPMTTEPSVEVVVEEVPDEAVEEETVEYSTVRFVSQNILHGVGCSLESDSCAVTERVALFMDQLGAAGCPELVSVQEANQRIVGLVEAEVGGCGYEIVWDDDPGLDREVVLTTLDVVGAQRRVLADRFRSAYLVRVASPIGVVDFLTTHLASGSDDRACNVELCPPPCDPAGSLRTCQARQVLEFAREAAVPGGVTVVGGDLNDIAGSPTLAVFGEAGFVDSHLAAGHPECDTATGAGCTAGRDDATLDDMADPTSLQHRRIDYLLYSAPGRDCAVAGGTGLFNAEPAPGELAFPSDHTGVALALACDEAGVDPTAADLALPDHREQPAGPEGQPVDAVTAQAITAAFEVFFDGSITDVETRIDQIEDFVGMREAARLTFESSGDTGAAVRGRVDSISRTSSTTAEVAYSILLNDQVIFDGRIGEAVLAEGRWLVSRATFCDLVALSPAASEIDACLNRA
;
A
#
# COMPACT_ATOMS: atom_id res chain seq x y z
N MET A 1 -33.24 24.43 -30.40
CA MET A 1 -34.35 25.23 -29.83
C MET A 1 -35.51 24.29 -29.57
N VAL A 2 -35.55 23.76 -28.36
CA VAL A 2 -36.63 22.95 -27.79
C VAL A 2 -36.80 23.51 -26.38
N GLU A 3 -37.97 24.08 -26.10
CA GLU A 3 -38.34 24.67 -24.81
C GLU A 3 -38.59 23.58 -23.76
N PRO A 4 -38.30 23.84 -22.46
CA PRO A 4 -38.63 22.92 -21.39
C PRO A 4 -40.04 23.18 -20.84
N ALA A 5 -40.72 22.10 -20.44
CA ALA A 5 -41.97 22.12 -19.70
C ALA A 5 -41.73 22.39 -18.19
N PRO A 6 -42.70 22.99 -17.48
CA PRO A 6 -42.53 23.38 -16.07
C PRO A 6 -42.93 22.24 -15.12
N VAL A 7 -42.27 22.18 -13.96
CA VAL A 7 -42.68 21.37 -12.81
C VAL A 7 -43.48 22.26 -11.87
N GLU A 8 -44.75 21.91 -11.67
CA GLU A 8 -45.65 22.54 -10.72
C GLU A 8 -45.33 22.13 -9.28
N ALA A 9 -45.44 23.10 -8.38
CA ALA A 9 -45.38 22.97 -6.94
C ALA A 9 -46.72 23.43 -6.37
N GLU A 10 -47.40 22.61 -5.57
CA GLU A 10 -48.40 22.92 -4.52
C GLU A 10 -48.53 21.63 -3.66
N GLY A 11 -48.72 21.59 -2.34
CA GLY A 11 -48.96 22.58 -1.28
C GLY A 11 -49.70 21.88 -0.12
N GLY A 12 -49.33 22.20 1.15
CA GLY A 12 -50.12 22.11 2.41
C GLY A 12 -50.67 20.74 2.88
N ALA A 13 -50.99 20.49 4.15
CA ALA A 13 -50.97 21.26 5.40
C ALA A 13 -51.18 20.31 6.59
N ASP A 14 -50.70 20.74 7.77
CA ASP A 14 -51.22 20.62 9.14
C ASP A 14 -51.87 19.32 9.66
N ASP A 15 -51.35 18.82 10.80
CA ASP A 15 -52.19 18.46 11.94
C ASP A 15 -51.39 18.44 13.26
N GLU A 16 -51.86 19.25 14.22
CA GLU A 16 -51.43 19.33 15.63
C GLU A 16 -51.96 18.13 16.43
N ILE A 17 -51.14 17.53 17.33
CA ILE A 17 -51.66 16.73 18.46
C ILE A 17 -50.85 17.00 19.73
N GLY A 18 -51.40 17.87 20.58
CA GLY A 18 -51.85 17.56 21.95
C GLY A 18 -50.87 16.96 22.97
N ASN A 19 -50.44 17.80 23.93
CA ASN A 19 -49.94 17.40 25.25
C ASN A 19 -51.05 16.79 26.12
N GLY A 20 -50.75 15.70 26.82
CA GLY A 20 -51.59 15.12 27.87
C GLY A 20 -50.73 14.42 28.92
N GLU A 21 -50.47 15.12 30.03
CA GLU A 21 -50.03 14.56 31.31
C GLU A 21 -51.16 13.74 31.94
N GLU A 22 -50.89 12.48 32.28
CA GLU A 22 -51.73 11.71 33.22
C GLU A 22 -50.85 10.97 34.24
N ASP A 23 -51.09 11.34 35.51
CA ASP A 23 -50.63 10.68 36.73
C ASP A 23 -51.03 9.19 36.76
N ALA A 24 -50.05 8.32 37.02
CA ALA A 24 -50.29 6.92 37.37
C ALA A 24 -49.66 6.57 38.72
N ALA A 25 -50.53 6.23 39.66
CA ALA A 25 -50.24 5.90 41.04
C ALA A 25 -49.43 4.60 41.23
N GLU A 26 -48.53 4.62 42.22
CA GLU A 26 -47.72 3.49 42.67
C GLU A 26 -48.56 2.36 43.31
N PRO A 27 -48.28 1.08 43.01
CA PRO A 27 -48.85 -0.05 43.75
C PRO A 27 -48.06 -0.36 45.04
N PRO A 28 -48.71 -0.95 46.06
CA PRO A 28 -48.10 -1.17 47.37
C PRO A 28 -47.14 -2.37 47.39
N MET A 29 -46.01 -2.19 48.08
CA MET A 29 -45.04 -3.24 48.39
C MET A 29 -45.67 -4.34 49.26
N THR A 30 -45.53 -5.58 48.80
CA THR A 30 -45.81 -6.79 49.58
C THR A 30 -44.51 -7.26 50.23
N THR A 31 -44.54 -7.47 51.54
CA THR A 31 -43.41 -7.97 52.33
C THR A 31 -43.35 -9.49 52.25
N GLU A 32 -42.28 -10.03 51.66
CA GLU A 32 -41.92 -11.45 51.75
C GLU A 32 -41.06 -11.75 53.00
N PRO A 33 -41.16 -12.95 53.58
CA PRO A 33 -40.41 -13.32 54.77
C PRO A 33 -38.95 -13.65 54.45
N SER A 34 -38.04 -13.07 55.25
CA SER A 34 -36.61 -13.34 55.25
C SER A 34 -36.29 -14.76 55.71
N VAL A 35 -35.62 -15.54 54.85
CA VAL A 35 -34.98 -16.81 55.20
C VAL A 35 -33.53 -16.50 55.59
N GLU A 36 -33.18 -16.75 56.86
CA GLU A 36 -31.79 -16.72 57.31
C GLU A 36 -31.02 -17.89 56.68
N VAL A 37 -30.22 -17.58 55.67
CA VAL A 37 -29.18 -18.48 55.15
C VAL A 37 -27.94 -18.27 56.03
N VAL A 38 -27.57 -19.29 56.79
CA VAL A 38 -26.29 -19.34 57.51
C VAL A 38 -25.20 -19.51 56.46
N VAL A 39 -24.49 -18.42 56.17
CA VAL A 39 -23.27 -18.42 55.34
C VAL A 39 -22.12 -18.88 56.25
N GLU A 40 -21.56 -20.06 56.00
CA GLU A 40 -20.27 -20.42 56.58
C GLU A 40 -19.20 -19.53 55.97
N GLU A 41 -18.54 -18.72 56.81
CA GLU A 41 -17.38 -17.92 56.43
C GLU A 41 -16.23 -18.86 56.04
N VAL A 42 -16.02 -19.03 54.74
CA VAL A 42 -14.78 -19.59 54.19
C VAL A 42 -13.69 -18.54 54.43
N PRO A 43 -12.53 -18.89 55.01
CA PRO A 43 -11.45 -17.94 55.20
C PRO A 43 -11.02 -17.38 53.85
N ASP A 44 -11.00 -16.05 53.77
CA ASP A 44 -10.54 -15.26 52.63
C ASP A 44 -9.02 -15.47 52.49
N GLU A 45 -8.62 -16.50 51.73
CA GLU A 45 -7.24 -16.62 51.27
C GLU A 45 -7.00 -15.45 50.32
N ALA A 46 -6.18 -14.49 50.78
CA ALA A 46 -5.77 -13.35 49.97
C ALA A 46 -5.19 -13.87 48.65
N VAL A 47 -5.95 -13.69 47.57
CA VAL A 47 -5.47 -13.88 46.20
C VAL A 47 -4.43 -12.78 46.01
N GLU A 48 -3.15 -13.14 46.01
CA GLU A 48 -2.10 -12.23 45.60
C GLU A 48 -2.38 -11.85 44.14
N GLU A 49 -2.81 -10.61 43.90
CA GLU A 49 -2.96 -10.08 42.55
C GLU A 49 -1.57 -10.05 41.90
N GLU A 50 -1.31 -11.02 41.02
CA GLU A 50 -0.12 -11.01 40.18
C GLU A 50 -0.14 -9.75 39.31
N THR A 51 0.84 -8.87 39.51
CA THR A 51 1.03 -7.69 38.69
C THR A 51 1.59 -8.13 37.34
N VAL A 52 0.79 -7.99 36.28
CA VAL A 52 1.23 -8.24 34.89
C VAL A 52 2.12 -7.08 34.44
N GLU A 53 3.38 -7.37 34.10
CA GLU A 53 4.31 -6.39 33.52
C GLU A 53 4.01 -6.22 32.02
N TYR A 54 3.95 -4.97 31.56
CA TYR A 54 3.72 -4.64 30.14
C TYR A 54 4.97 -4.00 29.54
N SER A 55 5.29 -4.41 28.32
CA SER A 55 6.32 -3.77 27.50
C SER A 55 5.69 -3.09 26.29
N THR A 56 6.38 -2.12 25.68
CA THR A 56 5.87 -1.35 24.53
C THR A 56 6.85 -1.38 23.37
N VAL A 57 6.32 -1.48 22.15
CA VAL A 57 7.05 -1.29 20.88
C VAL A 57 6.35 -0.22 20.06
N ARG A 58 7.11 0.68 19.44
CA ARG A 58 6.60 1.76 18.62
C ARG A 58 6.88 1.52 17.14
N PHE A 59 5.88 1.83 16.33
CA PHE A 59 5.85 1.66 14.90
C PHE A 59 5.58 3.01 14.25
N VAL A 60 6.19 3.26 13.10
CA VAL A 60 5.81 4.32 12.16
C VAL A 60 5.67 3.71 10.77
N SER A 61 4.69 4.18 10.00
CA SER A 61 4.57 3.89 8.57
C SER A 61 4.42 5.18 7.79
N GLN A 62 5.17 5.33 6.70
CA GLN A 62 5.19 6.54 5.88
C GLN A 62 5.39 6.18 4.40
N ASN A 63 4.44 6.56 3.53
CA ASN A 63 4.74 6.74 2.12
C ASN A 63 5.62 8.00 1.97
N ILE A 64 6.85 7.86 1.49
CA ILE A 64 7.83 8.96 1.46
C ILE A 64 7.86 9.68 0.11
N LEU A 65 6.99 9.37 -0.84
CA LEU A 65 6.97 9.92 -2.19
C LEU A 65 8.28 9.70 -2.97
N HIS A 66 8.26 8.81 -3.95
CA HIS A 66 9.42 8.56 -4.82
C HIS A 66 9.75 9.74 -5.76
N GLY A 67 8.78 10.64 -5.99
CA GLY A 67 8.92 11.84 -6.82
C GLY A 67 8.95 11.60 -8.34
N VAL A 68 8.42 10.48 -8.85
CA VAL A 68 8.33 10.21 -10.31
C VAL A 68 7.45 11.22 -11.05
N GLY A 69 6.38 11.70 -10.40
CA GLY A 69 5.49 12.71 -10.96
C GLY A 69 6.12 14.11 -11.01
N CYS A 70 7.22 14.32 -10.29
CA CYS A 70 7.85 15.62 -10.15
C CYS A 70 8.63 16.03 -11.42
N SER A 71 8.75 17.33 -11.64
CA SER A 71 9.57 17.85 -12.73
C SER A 71 11.03 17.41 -12.58
N LEU A 72 11.73 17.15 -13.68
CA LEU A 72 13.13 16.71 -13.65
C LEU A 72 14.06 17.74 -12.99
N GLU A 73 13.71 19.02 -13.05
CA GLU A 73 14.49 20.11 -12.44
C GLU A 73 14.31 20.19 -10.91
N SER A 74 13.26 19.57 -10.36
CA SER A 74 12.92 19.62 -8.93
C SER A 74 13.74 18.67 -8.06
N ASP A 75 14.59 17.83 -8.63
CA ASP A 75 15.27 16.74 -7.91
C ASP A 75 14.30 15.76 -7.21
N SER A 76 13.33 15.24 -7.97
CA SER A 76 12.29 14.34 -7.43
C SER A 76 11.52 14.98 -6.26
N CYS A 77 11.10 16.23 -6.47
CA CYS A 77 10.53 17.09 -5.43
C CYS A 77 11.44 17.24 -4.21
N ALA A 78 12.70 17.64 -4.40
CA ALA A 78 13.68 17.83 -3.31
C ALA A 78 13.81 16.59 -2.41
N VAL A 79 13.98 15.40 -3.02
CA VAL A 79 14.00 14.12 -2.29
C VAL A 79 15.08 14.09 -1.20
N THR A 80 16.21 14.76 -1.42
CA THR A 80 17.30 14.85 -0.44
C THR A 80 16.85 15.56 0.84
N GLU A 81 16.24 16.73 0.69
CA GLU A 81 15.74 17.56 1.79
C GLU A 81 14.53 16.90 2.49
N ARG A 82 13.65 16.26 1.73
CA ARG A 82 12.49 15.52 2.26
C ARG A 82 12.92 14.33 3.12
N VAL A 83 13.87 13.51 2.66
CA VAL A 83 14.41 12.40 3.45
C VAL A 83 15.10 12.90 4.71
N ALA A 84 15.90 13.97 4.62
CA ALA A 84 16.54 14.55 5.81
C ALA A 84 15.49 15.03 6.84
N LEU A 85 14.44 15.73 6.40
CA LEU A 85 13.35 16.17 7.27
C LEU A 85 12.63 14.99 7.93
N PHE A 86 12.34 13.92 7.18
CA PHE A 86 11.73 12.71 7.73
C PHE A 86 12.61 12.07 8.81
N MET A 87 13.92 11.96 8.58
CA MET A 87 14.86 11.38 9.55
C MET A 87 14.99 12.23 10.81
N ASP A 88 14.99 13.56 10.68
CA ASP A 88 14.94 14.49 11.81
C ASP A 88 13.65 14.32 12.62
N GLN A 89 12.50 14.14 11.97
CA GLN A 89 11.21 13.90 12.62
C GLN A 89 11.18 12.55 13.36
N LEU A 90 11.80 11.50 12.83
CA LEU A 90 11.98 10.23 13.55
C LEU A 90 12.83 10.42 14.81
N GLY A 91 13.94 11.18 14.69
CA GLY A 91 14.78 11.55 15.83
C GLY A 91 14.00 12.32 16.90
N ALA A 92 13.19 13.30 16.49
CA ALA A 92 12.34 14.09 17.38
C ALA A 92 11.24 13.26 18.06
N ALA A 93 10.73 12.22 17.38
CA ALA A 93 9.80 11.24 17.94
C ALA A 93 10.47 10.19 18.86
N GLY A 94 11.78 10.35 19.12
CA GLY A 94 12.55 9.48 19.99
C GLY A 94 12.82 8.11 19.35
N CYS A 95 13.06 8.08 18.05
CA CYS A 95 13.48 6.90 17.29
C CYS A 95 12.57 5.66 17.52
N PRO A 96 11.34 5.64 16.96
CA PRO A 96 10.46 4.48 17.03
C PRO A 96 11.17 3.19 16.61
N GLU A 97 10.88 2.07 17.26
CA GLU A 97 11.64 0.83 17.10
C GLU A 97 11.50 0.17 15.73
N LEU A 98 10.37 0.36 15.05
CA LEU A 98 10.08 -0.15 13.72
C LEU A 98 9.51 0.96 12.85
N VAL A 99 10.11 1.22 11.70
CA VAL A 99 9.66 2.26 10.75
C VAL A 99 9.55 1.63 9.38
N SER A 100 8.39 1.66 8.75
CA SER A 100 8.24 1.30 7.35
C SER A 100 8.18 2.53 6.47
N VAL A 101 8.81 2.41 5.30
CA VAL A 101 8.84 3.43 4.26
C VAL A 101 8.28 2.80 2.99
N GLN A 102 7.22 3.38 2.42
CA GLN A 102 6.67 3.04 1.10
C GLN A 102 7.13 4.07 0.07
N GLU A 103 7.00 3.75 -1.23
CA GLU A 103 7.60 4.53 -2.32
C GLU A 103 9.11 4.77 -2.16
N ALA A 104 9.81 3.86 -1.49
CA ALA A 104 11.26 3.89 -1.48
C ALA A 104 11.80 3.37 -2.82
N ASN A 105 12.94 3.91 -3.21
CA ASN A 105 13.76 3.40 -4.30
C ASN A 105 15.22 3.36 -3.84
N GLN A 106 16.12 2.83 -4.68
CA GLN A 106 17.54 2.74 -4.33
C GLN A 106 18.16 4.08 -3.92
N ARG A 107 17.71 5.20 -4.53
CA ARG A 107 18.20 6.54 -4.17
C ARG A 107 17.73 6.94 -2.77
N ILE A 108 16.45 6.75 -2.45
CA ILE A 108 15.90 7.02 -1.13
C ILE A 108 16.59 6.16 -0.07
N VAL A 109 16.81 4.87 -0.34
CA VAL A 109 17.55 3.99 0.58
C VAL A 109 18.95 4.54 0.85
N GLY A 110 19.70 4.92 -0.19
CA GLY A 110 21.03 5.51 -0.02
C GLY A 110 21.03 6.85 0.74
N LEU A 111 19.96 7.64 0.63
CA LEU A 111 19.79 8.87 1.42
C LEU A 111 19.47 8.56 2.88
N VAL A 112 18.59 7.59 3.14
CA VAL A 112 18.28 7.14 4.51
C VAL A 112 19.53 6.55 5.17
N GLU A 113 20.31 5.72 4.47
CA GLU A 113 21.60 5.19 4.91
C GLU A 113 22.58 6.25 5.38
N ALA A 114 22.58 7.42 4.75
CA ALA A 114 23.45 8.52 5.16
C ALA A 114 23.04 9.13 6.50
N GLU A 115 21.77 9.01 6.89
CA GLU A 115 21.15 9.70 8.04
C GLU A 115 20.84 8.77 9.23
N VAL A 116 20.82 7.44 9.05
CA VAL A 116 20.41 6.48 10.11
C VAL A 116 21.22 6.54 11.40
N GLY A 117 22.44 7.11 11.36
CA GLY A 117 23.33 7.21 12.51
C GLY A 117 22.74 7.97 13.70
N GLY A 118 21.76 8.86 13.48
CA GLY A 118 21.09 9.60 14.56
C GLY A 118 20.25 8.70 15.49
N CYS A 119 19.60 7.68 14.93
CA CYS A 119 18.74 6.75 15.67
C CYS A 119 19.35 5.36 15.84
N GLY A 120 20.46 5.05 15.15
CA GLY A 120 21.09 3.74 15.21
C GLY A 120 20.27 2.65 14.52
N TYR A 121 19.50 3.01 13.49
CA TYR A 121 18.70 2.06 12.73
C TYR A 121 19.58 1.09 11.93
N GLU A 122 19.22 -0.19 11.96
CA GLU A 122 19.46 -1.13 10.88
C GLU A 122 18.45 -0.89 9.76
N ILE A 123 18.91 -0.94 8.51
CA ILE A 123 18.05 -0.87 7.33
C ILE A 123 17.87 -2.28 6.80
N VAL A 124 16.63 -2.73 6.79
CA VAL A 124 16.23 -4.02 6.28
C VAL A 124 15.70 -3.78 4.87
N TRP A 125 16.51 -4.12 3.87
CA TRP A 125 16.22 -3.99 2.44
C TRP A 125 16.86 -5.15 1.68
N ASP A 126 16.18 -5.65 0.66
CA ASP A 126 16.54 -6.84 -0.11
C ASP A 126 17.27 -6.52 -1.42
N ASP A 127 17.89 -5.33 -1.49
CA ASP A 127 18.57 -4.79 -2.68
C ASP A 127 17.66 -4.66 -3.93
N ASP A 128 16.33 -4.74 -3.76
CA ASP A 128 15.38 -4.60 -4.86
C ASP A 128 15.41 -3.15 -5.38
N PRO A 129 15.84 -2.93 -6.64
CA PRO A 129 16.06 -1.59 -7.19
C PRO A 129 14.78 -0.94 -7.71
N GLY A 130 13.61 -1.56 -7.54
CA GLY A 130 12.33 -1.00 -7.97
C GLY A 130 12.06 0.38 -7.37
N LEU A 131 11.21 1.15 -8.06
CA LEU A 131 10.94 2.53 -7.69
C LEU A 131 9.93 2.72 -6.56
N ASP A 132 9.09 1.72 -6.35
CA ASP A 132 8.02 1.74 -5.36
C ASP A 132 8.16 0.51 -4.49
N ARG A 133 9.05 0.62 -3.51
CA ARG A 133 9.42 -0.47 -2.61
C ARG A 133 9.18 -0.10 -1.17
N GLU A 134 8.91 -1.16 -0.42
CA GLU A 134 8.87 -1.10 1.02
C GLU A 134 10.24 -1.39 1.63
N VAL A 135 10.64 -0.55 2.56
CA VAL A 135 11.88 -0.65 3.34
C VAL A 135 11.51 -0.56 4.81
N VAL A 136 12.24 -1.26 5.67
CA VAL A 136 12.05 -1.18 7.13
C VAL A 136 13.34 -0.69 7.79
N LEU A 137 13.20 0.29 8.68
CA LEU A 137 14.25 0.75 9.60
C LEU A 137 13.92 0.20 10.98
N THR A 138 14.91 -0.36 11.68
CA THR A 138 14.67 -0.91 13.02
C THR A 138 15.86 -0.77 13.96
N THR A 139 15.56 -0.59 15.25
CA THR A 139 16.56 -0.66 16.33
C THR A 139 16.53 -2.02 17.04
N LEU A 140 15.69 -2.94 16.59
CA LEU A 140 15.49 -4.27 17.15
C LEU A 140 16.29 -5.31 16.37
N ASP A 141 16.54 -6.46 17.00
CA ASP A 141 17.25 -7.55 16.35
C ASP A 141 16.37 -8.20 15.27
N VAL A 142 16.82 -8.15 14.02
CA VAL A 142 16.15 -8.78 12.87
C VAL A 142 16.36 -10.29 12.91
N VAL A 143 15.25 -11.03 12.93
CA VAL A 143 15.24 -12.50 12.90
C VAL A 143 15.10 -13.01 11.47
N GLY A 144 14.37 -12.29 10.62
CA GLY A 144 14.23 -12.63 9.21
C GLY A 144 13.45 -11.57 8.45
N ALA A 145 13.62 -11.56 7.12
CA ALA A 145 12.86 -10.70 6.23
C ALA A 145 12.50 -11.46 4.95
N GLN A 146 11.34 -11.13 4.36
CA GLN A 146 10.86 -11.73 3.12
C GLN A 146 9.96 -10.76 2.36
N ARG A 147 10.25 -10.55 1.08
CA ARG A 147 9.34 -9.89 0.13
C ARG A 147 8.45 -10.91 -0.56
N ARG A 148 7.21 -10.52 -0.82
CA ARG A 148 6.31 -11.22 -1.73
C ARG A 148 5.73 -10.24 -2.73
N VAL A 149 5.88 -10.59 -3.99
CA VAL A 149 5.28 -9.87 -5.11
C VAL A 149 3.78 -10.20 -5.14
N LEU A 150 2.93 -9.17 -5.21
CA LEU A 150 1.48 -9.31 -5.20
C LEU A 150 0.94 -9.44 -6.63
N ALA A 151 -0.36 -9.64 -6.76
CA ALA A 151 -1.07 -9.65 -8.04
C ALA A 151 -0.72 -8.41 -8.87
N ASP A 152 -0.62 -8.59 -10.19
CA ASP A 152 -0.07 -7.64 -11.17
C ASP A 152 1.45 -7.40 -11.12
N ARG A 153 2.14 -7.99 -10.15
CA ARG A 153 3.61 -7.94 -9.99
C ARG A 153 4.25 -6.57 -9.83
N PHE A 154 3.45 -5.51 -9.79
CA PHE A 154 3.93 -4.15 -9.55
C PHE A 154 4.08 -3.85 -8.05
N ARG A 155 3.10 -4.29 -7.25
CA ARG A 155 3.08 -4.10 -5.80
C ARG A 155 3.71 -5.27 -5.07
N SER A 156 4.25 -5.02 -3.88
CA SER A 156 4.77 -6.05 -3.01
C SER A 156 4.31 -5.90 -1.57
N ALA A 157 4.55 -6.94 -0.79
CA ALA A 157 4.49 -6.92 0.67
C ALA A 157 5.86 -7.33 1.19
N TYR A 158 6.40 -6.58 2.13
CA TYR A 158 7.68 -6.86 2.76
C TYR A 158 7.50 -7.10 4.24
N LEU A 159 7.77 -8.33 4.66
CA LEU A 159 7.69 -8.75 6.05
C LEU A 159 9.07 -8.71 6.67
N VAL A 160 9.17 -8.06 7.83
CA VAL A 160 10.35 -8.09 8.70
C VAL A 160 9.93 -8.62 10.06
N ARG A 161 10.55 -9.74 10.46
CA ARG A 161 10.41 -10.34 11.77
C ARG A 161 11.51 -9.85 12.68
N VAL A 162 11.14 -9.37 13.86
CA VAL A 162 12.09 -8.90 14.87
C VAL A 162 11.84 -9.54 16.23
N ALA A 163 12.91 -9.63 17.01
CA ALA A 163 12.86 -9.89 18.44
C ALA A 163 12.61 -8.57 19.17
N SER A 164 11.61 -8.54 20.06
CA SER A 164 11.21 -7.30 20.74
C SER A 164 10.87 -7.54 22.22
N PRO A 165 10.76 -6.47 23.03
CA PRO A 165 10.28 -6.56 24.41
C PRO A 165 8.88 -7.18 24.57
N ILE A 166 8.01 -7.13 23.54
CA ILE A 166 6.67 -7.76 23.57
C ILE A 166 6.67 -9.18 22.99
N GLY A 167 7.85 -9.73 22.67
CA GLY A 167 8.05 -11.02 22.02
C GLY A 167 8.39 -10.89 20.54
N VAL A 168 8.03 -11.90 19.75
CA VAL A 168 8.23 -11.89 18.30
C VAL A 168 7.18 -10.99 17.64
N VAL A 169 7.65 -10.08 16.80
CA VAL A 169 6.80 -9.18 16.00
C VAL A 169 7.07 -9.44 14.52
N ASP A 170 6.00 -9.72 13.78
CA ASP A 170 5.99 -9.68 12.32
C ASP A 170 5.45 -8.32 11.87
N PHE A 171 6.33 -7.47 11.31
CA PHE A 171 5.92 -6.21 10.71
C PHE A 171 5.89 -6.36 9.18
N LEU A 172 4.69 -6.38 8.63
CA LEU A 172 4.45 -6.47 7.19
C LEU A 172 4.07 -5.10 6.65
N THR A 173 4.93 -4.53 5.82
CA THR A 173 4.69 -3.26 5.12
C THR A 173 4.30 -3.52 3.67
N THR A 174 3.37 -2.72 3.12
CA THR A 174 2.94 -2.83 1.71
C THR A 174 2.46 -1.49 1.17
N HIS A 175 2.57 -1.30 -0.14
CA HIS A 175 1.89 -0.25 -0.89
C HIS A 175 0.90 -0.92 -1.87
N LEU A 176 -0.40 -0.86 -1.58
CA LEU A 176 -1.42 -1.49 -2.43
C LEU A 176 -1.72 -0.67 -3.69
N ALA A 177 -2.35 -1.28 -4.69
CA ALA A 177 -2.75 -0.61 -5.92
C ALA A 177 -3.57 0.66 -5.63
N SER A 178 -3.14 1.76 -6.24
CA SER A 178 -3.73 3.08 -6.13
C SER A 178 -4.88 3.25 -7.11
N GLY A 179 -5.47 4.45 -7.18
CA GLY A 179 -6.49 4.76 -8.18
C GLY A 179 -6.00 4.61 -9.64
N SER A 180 -4.71 4.78 -9.92
CA SER A 180 -4.18 4.71 -11.29
C SER A 180 -3.89 3.28 -11.76
N ASP A 181 -3.66 2.34 -10.85
CA ASP A 181 -3.32 0.94 -11.18
C ASP A 181 -4.35 -0.07 -10.66
N ASP A 182 -5.33 0.33 -9.85
CA ASP A 182 -6.42 -0.56 -9.43
C ASP A 182 -7.41 -0.80 -10.57
N ARG A 183 -7.45 -2.06 -11.00
CA ARG A 183 -8.26 -2.52 -12.13
C ARG A 183 -9.13 -3.69 -11.73
N ALA A 184 -10.19 -3.92 -12.50
CA ALA A 184 -11.03 -5.09 -12.30
C ALA A 184 -10.21 -6.37 -12.42
N CYS A 185 -10.41 -7.29 -11.49
CA CYS A 185 -9.75 -8.59 -11.51
C CYS A 185 -10.24 -9.46 -12.67
N ASN A 186 -9.43 -10.47 -12.97
CA ASN A 186 -9.82 -11.65 -13.73
C ASN A 186 -8.99 -12.84 -13.22
N VAL A 187 -9.23 -14.05 -13.74
CA VAL A 187 -8.57 -15.27 -13.24
C VAL A 187 -7.06 -15.30 -13.47
N GLU A 188 -6.56 -14.57 -14.47
CA GLU A 188 -5.13 -14.50 -14.80
C GLU A 188 -4.42 -13.46 -13.94
N LEU A 189 -5.01 -12.26 -13.81
CA LEU A 189 -4.47 -11.16 -13.02
C LEU A 189 -4.56 -11.42 -11.51
N CYS A 190 -5.68 -11.99 -11.07
CA CYS A 190 -6.04 -12.19 -9.67
C CYS A 190 -6.35 -13.68 -9.42
N PRO A 191 -5.33 -14.54 -9.37
CA PRO A 191 -5.53 -15.94 -9.04
C PRO A 191 -6.02 -16.11 -7.59
N PRO A 192 -6.55 -17.30 -7.22
CA PRO A 192 -6.87 -17.61 -5.83
C PRO A 192 -5.72 -17.22 -4.88
N PRO A 193 -6.02 -16.65 -3.70
CA PRO A 193 -7.33 -16.59 -3.03
C PRO A 193 -8.25 -15.43 -3.46
N CYS A 194 -7.91 -14.70 -4.53
CA CYS A 194 -8.65 -13.52 -4.95
C CYS A 194 -10.04 -13.82 -5.54
N ASP A 195 -10.96 -12.87 -5.37
CA ASP A 195 -12.23 -12.86 -6.07
C ASP A 195 -12.02 -12.31 -7.49
N PRO A 196 -12.21 -13.11 -8.56
CA PRO A 196 -12.03 -12.64 -9.92
C PRO A 196 -13.04 -11.55 -10.33
N ALA A 197 -14.12 -11.32 -9.56
CA ALA A 197 -15.05 -10.22 -9.77
C ALA A 197 -14.72 -8.97 -8.93
N GLY A 198 -13.68 -9.02 -8.09
CA GLY A 198 -13.23 -7.91 -7.25
C GLY A 198 -12.32 -6.92 -7.97
N SER A 199 -11.67 -6.05 -7.19
CA SER A 199 -10.59 -5.19 -7.67
C SER A 199 -9.22 -5.77 -7.37
N LEU A 200 -8.22 -5.36 -8.14
CA LEU A 200 -6.82 -5.76 -7.95
C LEU A 200 -6.35 -5.41 -6.53
N ARG A 201 -6.63 -4.20 -6.04
CA ARG A 201 -6.27 -3.75 -4.69
C ARG A 201 -6.85 -4.65 -3.60
N THR A 202 -8.12 -5.00 -3.74
CA THR A 202 -8.83 -5.91 -2.82
C THR A 202 -8.29 -7.34 -2.90
N CYS A 203 -7.81 -7.78 -4.07
CA CYS A 203 -7.06 -9.03 -4.24
C CYS A 203 -5.70 -8.99 -3.52
N GLN A 204 -4.92 -7.92 -3.72
CA GLN A 204 -3.62 -7.72 -3.09
C GLN A 204 -3.74 -7.71 -1.56
N ALA A 205 -4.76 -7.06 -0.98
CA ALA A 205 -5.04 -7.13 0.45
C ALA A 205 -5.28 -8.57 0.97
N ARG A 206 -5.94 -9.44 0.19
CA ARG A 206 -6.09 -10.87 0.54
C ARG A 206 -4.77 -11.61 0.53
N GLN A 207 -3.92 -11.34 -0.45
CA GLN A 207 -2.59 -11.94 -0.53
C GLN A 207 -1.68 -11.47 0.63
N VAL A 208 -1.78 -10.20 1.02
CA VAL A 208 -1.12 -9.67 2.22
C VAL A 208 -1.60 -10.39 3.48
N LEU A 209 -2.91 -10.56 3.65
CA LEU A 209 -3.47 -11.30 4.79
C LEU A 209 -3.05 -12.77 4.79
N GLU A 210 -2.99 -13.42 3.63
CA GLU A 210 -2.48 -14.79 3.51
C GLU A 210 -1.01 -14.85 3.92
N PHE A 211 -0.18 -13.92 3.46
CA PHE A 211 1.22 -13.82 3.89
C PHE A 211 1.35 -13.63 5.39
N ALA A 212 0.60 -12.70 5.98
CA ALA A 212 0.57 -12.48 7.42
C ALA A 212 0.21 -13.77 8.18
N ARG A 213 -0.78 -14.54 7.71
CA ARG A 213 -1.20 -15.80 8.34
C ARG A 213 -0.19 -16.93 8.21
N GLU A 214 0.47 -17.04 7.07
CA GLU A 214 1.51 -18.04 6.85
C GLU A 214 2.76 -17.76 7.67
N ALA A 215 3.10 -16.49 7.87
CA ALA A 215 4.23 -16.09 8.68
C ALA A 215 3.92 -16.19 10.19
N ALA A 216 2.70 -15.84 10.61
CA ALA A 216 2.34 -15.64 12.02
C ALA A 216 2.83 -16.77 12.95
N VAL A 217 3.52 -16.36 14.02
CA VAL A 217 3.97 -17.26 15.09
C VAL A 217 2.89 -17.31 16.19
N PRO A 218 2.49 -18.49 16.69
CA PRO A 218 1.57 -18.59 17.82
C PRO A 218 2.07 -17.78 19.03
N GLY A 219 1.24 -16.86 19.54
CA GLY A 219 1.62 -15.97 20.66
C GLY A 219 2.47 -14.76 20.26
N GLY A 220 2.83 -14.63 18.98
CA GLY A 220 3.47 -13.45 18.40
C GLY A 220 2.45 -12.34 18.09
N VAL A 221 2.99 -11.18 17.72
CA VAL A 221 2.22 -10.02 17.26
C VAL A 221 2.45 -9.84 15.76
N THR A 222 1.39 -9.59 15.01
CA THR A 222 1.48 -9.22 13.60
C THR A 222 0.96 -7.80 13.41
N VAL A 223 1.75 -6.95 12.78
CA VAL A 223 1.36 -5.61 12.36
C VAL A 223 1.43 -5.53 10.84
N VAL A 224 0.32 -5.16 10.20
CA VAL A 224 0.25 -4.82 8.77
C VAL A 224 0.17 -3.31 8.66
N GLY A 225 1.11 -2.68 7.96
CA GLY A 225 1.12 -1.24 7.78
C GLY A 225 1.48 -0.80 6.37
N GLY A 226 1.24 0.47 6.08
CA GLY A 226 1.58 1.08 4.80
C GLY A 226 0.43 1.86 4.19
N ASP A 227 0.65 2.31 2.96
CA ASP A 227 -0.36 2.93 2.12
C ASP A 227 -1.22 1.83 1.49
N LEU A 228 -2.41 1.63 2.07
CA LEU A 228 -3.37 0.64 1.59
C LEU A 228 -4.24 1.20 0.46
N ASN A 229 -4.05 2.47 0.10
CA ASN A 229 -4.70 3.20 -0.96
C ASN A 229 -6.22 3.25 -0.89
N ASP A 230 -6.86 2.79 0.18
CA ASP A 230 -8.32 2.67 0.28
C ASP A 230 -8.81 3.17 1.64
N ILE A 231 -10.06 3.61 1.69
CA ILE A 231 -10.64 4.25 2.87
C ILE A 231 -11.23 3.22 3.85
N ALA A 232 -11.48 3.66 5.08
CA ALA A 232 -12.15 2.84 6.07
C ALA A 232 -13.55 2.41 5.59
N GLY A 233 -13.91 1.15 5.86
CA GLY A 233 -15.18 0.54 5.42
C GLY A 233 -15.20 0.05 3.96
N SER A 234 -14.11 0.23 3.21
CA SER A 234 -13.96 -0.36 1.87
C SER A 234 -13.86 -1.90 1.89
N PRO A 235 -14.14 -2.58 0.77
CA PRO A 235 -13.89 -4.01 0.63
C PRO A 235 -12.43 -4.41 0.85
N THR A 236 -11.47 -3.51 0.58
CA THR A 236 -10.04 -3.72 0.82
C THR A 236 -9.76 -3.79 2.32
N LEU A 237 -10.20 -2.80 3.11
CA LEU A 237 -9.99 -2.78 4.56
C LEU A 237 -10.82 -3.84 5.30
N ALA A 238 -11.98 -4.21 4.76
CA ALA A 238 -12.81 -5.29 5.31
C ALA A 238 -12.06 -6.63 5.39
N VAL A 239 -11.11 -6.90 4.47
CA VAL A 239 -10.28 -8.12 4.50
C VAL A 239 -9.57 -8.29 5.84
N PHE A 240 -8.97 -7.22 6.36
CA PHE A 240 -8.23 -7.24 7.61
C PHE A 240 -9.17 -7.22 8.82
N GLY A 241 -10.21 -6.38 8.78
CA GLY A 241 -11.20 -6.28 9.87
C GLY A 241 -11.93 -7.60 10.12
N GLU A 242 -12.37 -8.29 9.06
CA GLU A 242 -13.01 -9.61 9.15
C GLU A 242 -12.05 -10.70 9.68
N ALA A 243 -10.74 -10.51 9.48
CA ALA A 243 -9.70 -11.37 10.03
C ALA A 243 -9.33 -11.04 11.49
N GLY A 244 -9.97 -10.03 12.09
CA GLY A 244 -9.74 -9.63 13.49
C GLY A 244 -8.54 -8.72 13.69
N PHE A 245 -8.02 -8.09 12.64
CA PHE A 245 -7.04 -7.00 12.79
C PHE A 245 -7.72 -5.75 13.34
N VAL A 246 -7.02 -5.05 14.23
CA VAL A 246 -7.47 -3.83 14.89
C VAL A 246 -6.81 -2.64 14.22
N ASP A 247 -7.61 -1.66 13.80
CA ASP A 247 -7.12 -0.34 13.35
C ASP A 247 -6.60 0.44 14.56
N SER A 248 -5.28 0.66 14.64
CA SER A 248 -4.65 1.29 15.80
C SER A 248 -5.10 2.73 16.01
N HIS A 249 -5.36 3.47 14.93
CA HIS A 249 -5.76 4.87 14.98
C HIS A 249 -7.11 5.01 15.66
N LEU A 250 -8.09 4.22 15.21
CA LEU A 250 -9.43 4.20 15.80
C LEU A 250 -9.44 3.60 17.20
N ALA A 251 -8.64 2.55 17.46
CA ALA A 251 -8.52 1.95 18.79
C ALA A 251 -7.95 2.93 19.83
N ALA A 252 -7.13 3.89 19.40
CA ALA A 252 -6.60 4.95 20.26
C ALA A 252 -7.61 6.09 20.52
N GLY A 253 -8.82 5.99 19.95
CA GLY A 253 -9.88 6.98 20.11
C GLY A 253 -9.76 8.19 19.19
N HIS A 254 -8.90 8.13 18.18
CA HIS A 254 -8.81 9.20 17.18
C HIS A 254 -9.98 9.12 16.20
N PRO A 255 -10.47 10.28 15.69
CA PRO A 255 -11.54 10.29 14.70
C PRO A 255 -11.05 9.78 13.35
N GLU A 256 -12.01 9.25 12.57
CA GLU A 256 -11.82 9.04 11.13
C GLU A 256 -11.53 10.37 10.41
N CYS A 257 -10.94 10.28 9.21
CA CYS A 257 -10.61 11.46 8.41
C CYS A 257 -11.80 12.39 8.18
N ASP A 258 -11.66 13.65 8.61
CA ASP A 258 -12.56 14.74 8.28
C ASP A 258 -11.98 15.54 7.11
N THR A 259 -12.50 15.28 5.92
CA THR A 259 -12.07 15.92 4.67
C THR A 259 -12.15 17.45 4.67
N ALA A 260 -12.96 18.06 5.55
CA ALA A 260 -13.10 19.51 5.61
C ALA A 260 -11.99 20.17 6.45
N THR A 261 -11.44 19.45 7.42
CA THR A 261 -10.44 19.97 8.36
C THR A 261 -9.06 19.32 8.20
N GLY A 262 -8.99 18.19 7.49
CA GLY A 262 -7.81 17.33 7.38
C GLY A 262 -7.51 16.53 8.65
N ALA A 263 -8.32 16.66 9.70
CA ALA A 263 -8.12 15.94 10.94
C ALA A 263 -8.25 14.42 10.71
N GLY A 264 -7.24 13.66 11.13
CA GLY A 264 -7.20 12.20 10.97
C GLY A 264 -6.91 11.72 9.54
N CYS A 265 -6.61 12.62 8.60
CA CYS A 265 -6.31 12.26 7.22
C CYS A 265 -4.79 12.06 7.02
N THR A 266 -4.42 11.14 6.13
CA THR A 266 -3.04 10.75 5.83
C THR A 266 -2.59 11.09 4.42
N ALA A 267 -3.50 11.32 3.48
CA ALA A 267 -3.17 11.59 2.08
C ALA A 267 -4.06 12.67 1.46
N GLY A 268 -3.59 13.24 0.34
CA GLY A 268 -4.33 14.25 -0.41
C GLY A 268 -3.61 15.56 -0.73
N ARG A 269 -2.33 15.73 -0.38
CA ARG A 269 -1.48 16.78 -0.95
C ARG A 269 -1.12 16.47 -2.40
N ASP A 270 -0.72 17.49 -3.15
CA ASP A 270 -0.13 17.35 -4.48
C ASP A 270 1.21 16.58 -4.43
N ASP A 271 1.33 15.57 -5.29
CA ASP A 271 2.46 14.66 -5.42
C ASP A 271 3.35 14.99 -6.64
N ALA A 272 2.94 15.95 -7.46
CA ALA A 272 3.65 16.37 -8.67
C ALA A 272 4.53 17.61 -8.47
N THR A 273 4.32 18.36 -7.39
CA THR A 273 5.07 19.58 -7.08
C THR A 273 5.41 19.70 -5.60
N LEU A 274 6.25 20.68 -5.26
CA LEU A 274 6.59 21.00 -3.87
C LEU A 274 5.60 21.94 -3.19
N ASP A 275 4.59 22.45 -3.90
CA ASP A 275 3.76 23.57 -3.42
C ASP A 275 3.05 23.20 -2.10
N ASP A 276 2.42 22.03 -2.03
CA ASP A 276 1.73 21.57 -0.82
C ASP A 276 2.69 21.11 0.29
N MET A 277 3.83 20.50 -0.06
CA MET A 277 4.84 20.09 0.92
C MET A 277 5.57 21.29 1.54
N ALA A 278 5.65 22.42 0.85
CA ALA A 278 6.23 23.67 1.34
C ALA A 278 5.21 24.56 2.07
N ASP A 279 3.91 24.39 1.83
CA ASP A 279 2.86 25.16 2.49
C ASP A 279 2.48 24.56 3.87
N PRO A 280 2.82 25.23 4.99
CA PRO A 280 2.48 24.74 6.33
C PRO A 280 0.97 24.70 6.62
N THR A 281 0.15 25.26 5.73
CA THR A 281 -1.32 25.22 5.82
C THR A 281 -1.95 24.14 4.95
N SER A 282 -1.15 23.39 4.17
CA SER A 282 -1.67 22.33 3.31
C SER A 282 -2.20 21.15 4.12
N LEU A 283 -3.39 20.67 3.72
CA LEU A 283 -4.16 19.67 4.44
C LEU A 283 -4.28 18.38 3.64
N GLN A 284 -4.31 17.27 4.36
CA GLN A 284 -4.76 15.99 3.83
C GLN A 284 -6.28 15.94 3.75
N HIS A 285 -6.84 15.06 2.93
CA HIS A 285 -8.29 14.93 2.77
C HIS A 285 -8.79 13.48 2.64
N ARG A 286 -7.91 12.48 2.80
CA ARG A 286 -8.25 11.05 2.88
C ARG A 286 -7.37 10.37 3.93
N ARG A 287 -7.85 9.29 4.55
CA ARG A 287 -7.02 8.37 5.33
C ARG A 287 -6.92 7.06 4.56
N ILE A 288 -5.71 6.76 4.08
CA ILE A 288 -5.38 5.56 3.31
C ILE A 288 -4.14 4.83 3.83
N ASP A 289 -3.42 5.45 4.78
CA ASP A 289 -2.29 4.85 5.47
C ASP A 289 -2.77 4.25 6.81
N TYR A 290 -2.31 3.05 7.12
CA TYR A 290 -2.77 2.30 8.28
C TYR A 290 -1.63 1.62 9.03
N LEU A 291 -1.86 1.37 10.32
CA LEU A 291 -1.15 0.37 11.12
C LEU A 291 -2.22 -0.52 11.78
N LEU A 292 -2.41 -1.70 11.23
CA LEU A 292 -3.38 -2.69 11.68
C LEU A 292 -2.65 -3.78 12.46
N TYR A 293 -3.10 -4.13 13.67
CA TYR A 293 -2.42 -5.16 14.47
C TYR A 293 -3.33 -6.35 14.82
N SER A 294 -2.73 -7.51 14.98
CA SER A 294 -3.36 -8.73 15.49
C SER A 294 -2.42 -9.41 16.49
N ALA A 295 -2.95 -9.77 17.66
CA ALA A 295 -2.21 -10.43 18.73
C ALA A 295 -3.09 -11.50 19.40
N PRO A 296 -3.44 -12.58 18.67
CA PRO A 296 -4.40 -13.57 19.17
C PRO A 296 -3.88 -14.27 20.42
N GLY A 297 -4.67 -14.22 21.51
CA GLY A 297 -4.33 -14.86 22.78
C GLY A 297 -3.33 -14.08 23.65
N ARG A 298 -3.04 -12.82 23.29
CA ARG A 298 -2.22 -11.89 24.07
C ARG A 298 -3.07 -10.74 24.58
N ASP A 299 -2.71 -10.18 25.73
CA ASP A 299 -3.30 -8.91 26.17
C ASP A 299 -2.47 -7.75 25.65
N CYS A 300 -2.90 -7.18 24.52
CA CYS A 300 -2.27 -6.05 23.88
C CYS A 300 -3.26 -4.90 23.72
N ALA A 301 -2.79 -3.68 23.95
CA ALA A 301 -3.55 -2.45 23.75
C ALA A 301 -2.69 -1.35 23.15
N VAL A 302 -3.34 -0.44 22.43
CA VAL A 302 -2.69 0.80 21.98
C VAL A 302 -2.34 1.68 23.18
N ALA A 303 -1.14 2.24 23.16
CA ALA A 303 -0.61 3.12 24.18
C ALA A 303 -0.48 4.56 23.65
N GLY A 304 -0.07 5.47 24.55
CA GLY A 304 0.19 6.86 24.19
C GLY A 304 1.25 6.98 23.09
N GLY A 305 1.03 7.91 22.16
CA GLY A 305 1.87 8.08 20.96
C GLY A 305 1.31 7.41 19.70
N THR A 306 0.25 6.62 19.81
CA THR A 306 -0.53 6.13 18.66
C THR A 306 -1.31 7.28 18.02
N GLY A 307 -1.35 7.38 16.69
CA GLY A 307 -2.06 8.43 15.94
C GLY A 307 -1.36 8.78 14.63
N LEU A 308 -1.49 10.03 14.19
CA LEU A 308 -0.73 10.53 13.04
C LEU A 308 0.72 10.83 13.44
N PHE A 309 1.66 10.42 12.60
CA PHE A 309 3.06 10.85 12.62
C PHE A 309 3.19 12.09 11.75
N ASN A 310 4.18 12.97 12.02
CA ASN A 310 4.51 14.17 11.23
C ASN A 310 3.36 15.04 10.67
N ALA A 311 2.20 15.04 11.33
CA ALA A 311 1.03 15.82 10.91
C ALA A 311 1.22 17.34 11.09
N GLU A 312 2.08 17.74 12.02
CA GLU A 312 2.39 19.14 12.28
C GLU A 312 3.48 19.63 11.31
N PRO A 313 3.32 20.83 10.73
CA PRO A 313 4.29 21.37 9.79
C PRO A 313 5.63 21.66 10.48
N ALA A 314 6.71 21.24 9.84
CA ALA A 314 8.07 21.58 10.24
C ALA A 314 8.39 23.05 9.95
N PRO A 315 9.26 23.68 10.75
CA PRO A 315 9.80 24.98 10.41
C PRO A 315 10.84 24.83 9.28
N GLY A 316 10.71 25.59 8.20
CA GLY A 316 11.72 25.57 7.13
C GLY A 316 11.15 25.89 5.77
N GLU A 317 11.90 25.51 4.73
CA GLU A 317 11.46 25.59 3.33
C GLU A 317 10.47 24.45 2.99
N LEU A 318 10.59 23.30 3.65
CA LEU A 318 9.64 22.21 3.58
C LEU A 318 8.90 22.10 4.92
N ALA A 319 7.57 22.13 4.85
CA ALA A 319 6.69 21.89 5.99
C ALA A 319 6.47 20.39 6.22
N PHE A 320 6.42 19.60 5.16
CA PHE A 320 6.17 18.15 5.22
C PHE A 320 7.21 17.39 4.38
N PRO A 321 7.65 16.20 4.82
CA PRO A 321 8.61 15.40 4.06
C PRO A 321 7.98 14.63 2.89
N SER A 322 6.65 14.59 2.82
CA SER A 322 5.90 13.81 1.85
C SER A 322 4.53 14.44 1.60
N ASP A 323 3.93 14.10 0.47
CA ASP A 323 2.51 14.33 0.18
C ASP A 323 1.61 13.46 1.08
N HIS A 324 2.17 12.49 1.79
CA HIS A 324 1.52 11.73 2.88
C HIS A 324 1.93 12.22 4.28
N THR A 325 0.99 12.11 5.21
CA THR A 325 1.20 12.21 6.66
C THR A 325 1.28 10.78 7.20
N GLY A 326 2.36 10.44 7.90
CA GLY A 326 2.57 9.09 8.39
C GLY A 326 1.60 8.68 9.50
N VAL A 327 1.65 7.41 9.89
CA VAL A 327 0.88 6.84 11.01
C VAL A 327 1.84 6.26 12.03
N ALA A 328 1.56 6.46 13.32
CA ALA A 328 2.29 5.90 14.43
C ALA A 328 1.42 4.98 15.28
N LEU A 329 2.02 3.90 15.79
CA LEU A 329 1.42 2.99 16.76
C LEU A 329 2.42 2.79 17.91
N ALA A 330 1.95 2.94 19.15
CA ALA A 330 2.63 2.40 20.32
C ALA A 330 1.79 1.22 20.82
N LEU A 331 2.34 0.00 20.76
CA LEU A 331 1.62 -1.20 21.18
C LEU A 331 2.20 -1.71 22.49
N ALA A 332 1.38 -1.73 23.55
CA ALA A 332 1.73 -2.31 24.83
C ALA A 332 1.13 -3.70 24.95
N CYS A 333 1.94 -4.70 25.33
CA CYS A 333 1.48 -6.06 25.56
C CYS A 333 2.02 -6.60 26.88
N ASP A 334 1.33 -7.59 27.44
CA ASP A 334 1.84 -8.49 28.49
C ASP A 334 3.19 -9.13 28.09
N GLU A 335 3.90 -9.74 29.06
CA GLU A 335 5.22 -10.35 28.79
C GLU A 335 5.22 -11.31 27.59
N ALA A 336 6.40 -11.44 26.95
CA ALA A 336 6.57 -12.15 25.70
C ALA A 336 6.00 -13.58 25.72
N GLY A 337 4.95 -13.81 24.91
CA GLY A 337 4.34 -15.13 24.73
C GLY A 337 5.21 -16.13 23.96
N VAL A 338 6.29 -15.66 23.34
CA VAL A 338 7.24 -16.48 22.56
C VAL A 338 8.66 -16.01 22.83
N ASP A 339 9.56 -16.96 23.11
CA ASP A 339 10.99 -16.71 23.21
C ASP A 339 11.57 -16.34 21.83
N PRO A 340 12.10 -15.11 21.64
CA PRO A 340 12.65 -14.67 20.38
C PRO A 340 13.92 -15.42 19.94
N THR A 341 14.50 -16.24 20.83
CA THR A 341 15.66 -17.09 20.52
C THR A 341 15.27 -18.50 20.06
N ALA A 342 13.97 -18.78 19.94
CA ALA A 342 13.48 -20.08 19.50
C ALA A 342 13.96 -20.42 18.07
N ALA A 343 14.41 -21.67 17.88
CA ALA A 343 14.97 -22.14 16.61
C ALA A 343 13.96 -22.24 15.45
N ASP A 344 12.65 -22.12 15.72
CA ASP A 344 11.56 -22.31 14.75
C ASP A 344 10.93 -20.98 14.28
N LEU A 345 11.70 -19.89 14.35
CA LEU A 345 11.27 -18.56 13.90
C LEU A 345 11.65 -18.26 12.45
N ALA A 346 12.19 -19.24 11.72
CA ALA A 346 12.47 -19.11 10.30
C ALA A 346 11.17 -18.76 9.55
N LEU A 347 11.24 -17.75 8.68
CA LEU A 347 10.14 -17.46 7.78
C LEU A 347 9.94 -18.65 6.85
N PRO A 348 8.69 -18.98 6.49
CA PRO A 348 8.43 -20.06 5.55
C PRO A 348 9.23 -19.80 4.27
N ASP A 349 9.89 -20.85 3.75
CA ASP A 349 10.57 -20.78 2.46
C ASP A 349 9.63 -20.14 1.46
N HIS A 350 10.13 -19.13 0.76
CA HIS A 350 9.38 -18.49 -0.30
C HIS A 350 9.00 -19.59 -1.29
N ARG A 351 7.72 -20.00 -1.30
CA ARG A 351 7.21 -20.78 -2.42
C ARG A 351 7.33 -19.86 -3.60
N GLU A 352 8.39 -20.07 -4.39
CA GLU A 352 8.59 -19.40 -5.65
C GLU A 352 7.24 -19.41 -6.37
N GLN A 353 6.67 -18.22 -6.52
CA GLN A 353 5.41 -18.04 -7.21
C GLN A 353 5.60 -18.79 -8.52
N PRO A 354 4.75 -19.79 -8.84
CA PRO A 354 5.05 -20.71 -9.92
C PRO A 354 5.43 -19.87 -11.12
N ALA A 355 6.66 -20.06 -11.61
CA ALA A 355 7.10 -19.40 -12.81
C ALA A 355 5.97 -19.58 -13.82
N GLY A 356 5.59 -18.48 -14.49
CA GLY A 356 4.68 -18.58 -15.64
C GLY A 356 5.16 -19.76 -16.49
N PRO A 357 4.23 -20.56 -17.05
CA PRO A 357 4.55 -21.88 -17.61
C PRO A 357 5.86 -21.80 -18.37
N GLU A 358 6.93 -22.48 -17.88
CA GLU A 358 8.29 -22.27 -18.38
C GLU A 358 8.29 -22.33 -19.90
N GLY A 359 8.28 -21.15 -20.53
CA GLY A 359 8.27 -21.04 -21.96
C GLY A 359 9.56 -21.65 -22.46
N GLN A 360 9.51 -22.31 -23.61
CA GLN A 360 10.73 -22.87 -24.17
C GLN A 360 11.75 -21.73 -24.38
N PRO A 361 13.05 -21.94 -24.09
CA PRO A 361 14.06 -20.93 -24.39
C PRO A 361 13.96 -20.50 -25.85
N VAL A 362 13.93 -19.18 -26.09
CA VAL A 362 13.98 -18.62 -27.44
C VAL A 362 15.39 -18.75 -28.01
N ASP A 363 15.51 -19.00 -29.31
CA ASP A 363 16.81 -18.90 -29.99
C ASP A 363 17.31 -17.45 -30.00
N ALA A 364 18.63 -17.27 -30.09
CA ALA A 364 19.27 -15.95 -29.96
C ALA A 364 18.80 -14.92 -31.00
N VAL A 365 18.43 -15.37 -32.22
CA VAL A 365 17.93 -14.47 -33.27
C VAL A 365 16.55 -13.96 -32.92
N THR A 366 15.67 -14.85 -32.46
CA THR A 366 14.34 -14.49 -31.96
C THR A 366 14.43 -13.58 -30.75
N ALA A 367 15.29 -13.91 -29.78
CA ALA A 367 15.49 -13.09 -28.58
C ALA A 367 15.91 -11.66 -28.97
N GLN A 368 16.91 -11.52 -29.85
CA GLN A 368 17.37 -10.22 -30.33
C GLN A 368 16.27 -9.41 -31.05
N ALA A 369 15.43 -10.08 -31.85
CA ALA A 369 14.33 -9.42 -32.55
C ALA A 369 13.24 -8.90 -31.58
N ILE A 370 12.89 -9.70 -30.58
CA ILE A 370 11.92 -9.30 -29.54
C ILE A 370 12.50 -8.16 -28.69
N THR A 371 13.75 -8.27 -28.24
CA THR A 371 14.43 -7.21 -27.48
C THR A 371 14.43 -5.90 -28.25
N ALA A 372 14.82 -5.92 -29.53
CA ALA A 372 14.84 -4.72 -30.36
C ALA A 372 13.45 -4.08 -30.52
N ALA A 373 12.38 -4.88 -30.67
CA ALA A 373 11.02 -4.35 -30.76
C ALA A 373 10.60 -3.63 -29.48
N PHE A 374 10.86 -4.23 -28.31
CA PHE A 374 10.55 -3.63 -27.02
C PHE A 374 11.38 -2.37 -26.76
N GLU A 375 12.70 -2.43 -26.96
CA GLU A 375 13.59 -1.27 -26.73
C GLU A 375 13.22 -0.09 -27.63
N VAL A 376 12.94 -0.31 -28.92
CA VAL A 376 12.51 0.75 -29.84
C VAL A 376 11.13 1.31 -29.46
N PHE A 377 10.18 0.47 -29.06
CA PHE A 377 8.86 0.94 -28.62
C PHE A 377 8.96 1.88 -27.40
N PHE A 378 9.75 1.48 -26.39
CA PHE A 378 9.90 2.24 -25.16
C PHE A 378 10.90 3.40 -25.24
N ASP A 379 11.77 3.47 -26.26
CA ASP A 379 12.76 4.54 -26.36
C ASP A 379 12.12 5.91 -26.67
N GLY A 380 11.91 6.67 -25.60
CA GLY A 380 11.40 8.03 -25.63
C GLY A 380 12.25 9.02 -26.42
N SER A 381 13.55 8.74 -26.64
CA SER A 381 14.41 9.65 -27.42
C SER A 381 14.19 9.56 -28.92
N ILE A 382 13.45 8.55 -29.39
CA ILE A 382 13.07 8.42 -30.79
C ILE A 382 11.96 9.44 -31.09
N THR A 383 12.34 10.56 -31.70
CA THR A 383 11.43 11.64 -32.06
C THR A 383 10.46 11.29 -33.19
N ASP A 384 10.81 10.30 -34.03
CA ASP A 384 9.91 9.78 -35.05
C ASP A 384 8.96 8.77 -34.41
N VAL A 385 7.83 9.27 -33.91
CA VAL A 385 6.83 8.47 -33.19
C VAL A 385 6.34 7.27 -34.01
N GLU A 386 6.28 7.37 -35.33
CA GLU A 386 5.84 6.25 -36.18
C GLU A 386 6.81 5.06 -36.12
N THR A 387 8.12 5.31 -35.94
CA THR A 387 9.12 4.24 -35.74
C THR A 387 8.82 3.41 -34.49
N ARG A 388 8.32 4.05 -33.43
CA ARG A 388 7.92 3.40 -32.18
C ARG A 388 6.58 2.66 -32.35
N ILE A 389 5.61 3.30 -32.98
CA ILE A 389 4.29 2.70 -33.28
C ILE A 389 4.42 1.44 -34.14
N ASP A 390 5.35 1.42 -35.09
CA ASP A 390 5.61 0.28 -35.98
C ASP A 390 6.22 -0.96 -35.26
N GLN A 391 6.45 -0.88 -33.95
CA GLN A 391 6.83 -2.02 -33.11
C GLN A 391 5.64 -2.65 -32.38
N ILE A 392 4.43 -2.10 -32.53
CA ILE A 392 3.22 -2.60 -31.87
C ILE A 392 2.43 -3.46 -32.86
N GLU A 393 1.82 -4.54 -32.38
CA GLU A 393 0.83 -5.31 -33.15
C GLU A 393 -0.25 -4.39 -33.73
N ASP A 394 -0.58 -4.55 -35.02
CA ASP A 394 -1.60 -3.74 -35.66
C ASP A 394 -3.02 -4.21 -35.29
N PHE A 395 -3.83 -3.31 -34.75
CA PHE A 395 -5.24 -3.55 -34.47
C PHE A 395 -6.03 -2.23 -34.58
N VAL A 396 -7.35 -2.35 -34.68
CA VAL A 396 -8.24 -1.19 -34.90
C VAL A 396 -8.07 -0.17 -33.77
N GLY A 397 -7.71 1.06 -34.14
CA GLY A 397 -7.51 2.17 -33.20
C GLY A 397 -6.12 2.25 -32.56
N MET A 398 -5.24 1.26 -32.78
CA MET A 398 -3.91 1.19 -32.14
C MET A 398 -3.05 2.43 -32.39
N ARG A 399 -2.92 2.87 -33.65
CA ARG A 399 -2.01 3.99 -33.97
C ARG A 399 -2.44 5.28 -33.28
N GLU A 400 -3.74 5.54 -33.18
CA GLU A 400 -4.26 6.73 -32.50
C GLU A 400 -4.03 6.63 -30.99
N ALA A 401 -4.34 5.47 -30.40
CA ALA A 401 -4.06 5.18 -29.00
C ALA A 401 -2.58 5.41 -28.64
N ALA A 402 -1.67 4.93 -29.49
CA ALA A 402 -0.23 5.08 -29.27
C ALA A 402 0.22 6.53 -29.36
N ARG A 403 -0.29 7.31 -30.33
CA ARG A 403 0.00 8.76 -30.42
C ARG A 403 -0.47 9.50 -29.17
N LEU A 404 -1.72 9.29 -28.76
CA LEU A 404 -2.27 9.92 -27.56
C LEU A 404 -1.44 9.58 -26.31
N THR A 405 -1.03 8.31 -26.17
CA THR A 405 -0.21 7.86 -25.04
C THR A 405 1.17 8.52 -25.03
N PHE A 406 1.83 8.63 -26.18
CA PHE A 406 3.14 9.27 -26.27
C PHE A 406 3.07 10.78 -26.10
N GLU A 407 2.04 11.42 -26.64
CA GLU A 407 1.80 12.86 -26.49
C GLU A 407 1.46 13.23 -25.05
N SER A 408 0.63 12.43 -24.37
CA SER A 408 0.25 12.67 -22.96
C SER A 408 1.44 12.52 -22.00
N SER A 409 2.46 11.76 -22.38
CA SER A 409 3.65 11.53 -21.56
C SER A 409 4.64 12.71 -21.56
N GLY A 410 4.53 13.66 -22.51
CA GLY A 410 5.33 14.87 -22.56
C GLY A 410 6.85 14.65 -22.45
N ASP A 411 7.53 15.56 -21.72
CA ASP A 411 8.98 15.50 -21.51
C ASP A 411 9.43 14.28 -20.72
N THR A 412 8.61 13.81 -19.77
CA THR A 412 8.85 12.55 -19.03
C THR A 412 8.94 11.38 -20.00
N GLY A 413 8.03 11.30 -20.97
CA GLY A 413 8.02 10.28 -22.01
C GLY A 413 9.29 10.24 -22.86
N ALA A 414 9.99 11.36 -23.04
CA ALA A 414 11.23 11.43 -23.80
C ALA A 414 12.43 10.78 -23.06
N ALA A 415 12.37 10.76 -21.72
CA ALA A 415 13.37 10.16 -20.86
C ALA A 415 13.13 8.65 -20.61
N VAL A 416 12.00 8.11 -21.05
CA VAL A 416 11.64 6.70 -20.86
C VAL A 416 12.50 5.79 -21.75
N ARG A 417 12.94 4.66 -21.20
CA ARG A 417 13.58 3.54 -21.92
C ARG A 417 12.95 2.21 -21.50
N GLY A 418 13.08 1.20 -22.34
CA GLY A 418 12.72 -0.18 -22.00
C GLY A 418 13.98 -1.03 -21.92
N ARG A 419 13.97 -2.02 -21.02
CA ARG A 419 14.98 -3.07 -20.93
C ARG A 419 14.27 -4.41 -20.89
N VAL A 420 14.66 -5.34 -21.75
CA VAL A 420 14.15 -6.72 -21.66
C VAL A 420 15.02 -7.51 -20.69
N ASP A 421 14.39 -8.08 -19.66
CA ASP A 421 15.06 -8.83 -18.60
C ASP A 421 15.10 -10.33 -18.93
N SER A 422 13.99 -10.89 -19.45
CA SER A 422 13.95 -12.27 -19.95
C SER A 422 12.88 -12.49 -21.01
N ILE A 423 13.02 -13.56 -21.80
CA ILE A 423 12.06 -13.94 -22.85
C ILE A 423 11.85 -15.45 -22.79
N SER A 424 10.58 -15.88 -22.79
CA SER A 424 10.21 -17.29 -22.82
C SER A 424 9.20 -17.54 -23.96
N ARG A 425 9.42 -18.58 -24.77
CA ARG A 425 8.54 -18.88 -25.92
C ARG A 425 7.29 -19.60 -25.44
N THR A 426 6.11 -19.00 -25.67
CA THR A 426 4.81 -19.61 -25.34
C THR A 426 4.21 -20.37 -26.53
N SER A 427 4.50 -19.95 -27.77
CA SER A 427 4.12 -20.69 -28.98
C SER A 427 5.09 -20.42 -30.15
N SER A 428 4.81 -20.95 -31.34
CA SER A 428 5.58 -20.61 -32.55
C SER A 428 5.47 -19.13 -32.96
N THR A 429 4.47 -18.42 -32.45
CA THR A 429 4.13 -17.04 -32.85
C THR A 429 3.96 -16.09 -31.67
N THR A 430 4.17 -16.54 -30.44
CA THR A 430 4.04 -15.73 -29.22
C THR A 430 5.19 -16.05 -28.25
N ALA A 431 5.59 -15.04 -27.49
CA ALA A 431 6.57 -15.17 -26.42
C ALA A 431 6.16 -14.28 -25.24
N GLU A 432 6.33 -14.77 -24.03
CA GLU A 432 6.27 -13.96 -22.82
C GLU A 432 7.58 -13.19 -22.68
N VAL A 433 7.49 -11.93 -22.25
CA VAL A 433 8.61 -11.02 -22.09
C VAL A 433 8.54 -10.43 -20.69
N ALA A 434 9.56 -10.69 -19.87
CA ALA A 434 9.79 -9.89 -18.67
C ALA A 434 10.61 -8.66 -19.06
N TYR A 435 10.11 -7.48 -18.72
CA TYR A 435 10.77 -6.22 -19.07
C TYR A 435 10.69 -5.21 -17.93
N SER A 436 11.64 -4.28 -17.95
CA SER A 436 11.71 -3.13 -17.09
C SER A 436 11.52 -1.85 -17.91
N ILE A 437 10.87 -0.84 -17.34
CA ILE A 437 10.79 0.52 -17.86
C ILE A 437 11.70 1.37 -17.00
N LEU A 438 12.48 2.24 -17.64
CA LEU A 438 13.42 3.14 -16.98
C LEU A 438 13.07 4.59 -17.28
N LEU A 439 13.32 5.47 -16.33
CA LEU A 439 13.26 6.92 -16.47
C LEU A 439 14.63 7.48 -16.08
N ASN A 440 15.31 8.15 -17.01
CA ASN A 440 16.69 8.62 -16.80
C ASN A 440 17.63 7.49 -16.29
N ASP A 441 17.53 6.32 -16.92
CA ASP A 441 18.30 5.10 -16.59
C ASP A 441 18.03 4.51 -15.18
N GLN A 442 17.07 5.05 -14.43
CA GLN A 442 16.56 4.46 -13.19
C GLN A 442 15.35 3.59 -13.48
N VAL A 443 15.32 2.38 -12.93
CA VAL A 443 14.24 1.41 -13.18
C VAL A 443 12.97 1.85 -12.46
N ILE A 444 11.94 2.24 -13.22
CA ILE A 444 10.65 2.76 -12.72
C ILE A 444 9.55 1.72 -12.64
N PHE A 445 9.62 0.72 -13.51
CA PHE A 445 8.80 -0.48 -13.42
C PHE A 445 9.74 -1.64 -13.72
N ASP A 446 9.84 -2.63 -12.86
CA ASP A 446 10.71 -3.79 -13.05
C ASP A 446 9.89 -5.07 -13.20
N GLY A 447 10.46 -6.06 -13.87
CA GLY A 447 9.89 -7.41 -13.92
C GLY A 447 8.46 -7.49 -14.47
N ARG A 448 8.03 -6.48 -15.25
CA ARG A 448 6.71 -6.42 -15.87
C ARG A 448 6.60 -7.59 -16.84
N ILE A 449 5.48 -8.29 -16.79
CA ILE A 449 5.20 -9.36 -17.75
C ILE A 449 4.38 -8.77 -18.89
N GLY A 450 4.88 -8.99 -20.10
CA GLY A 450 4.16 -8.73 -21.34
C GLY A 450 4.30 -9.93 -22.28
N GLU A 451 3.80 -9.72 -23.47
CA GLU A 451 3.85 -10.65 -24.58
C GLU A 451 4.36 -9.95 -25.86
N ALA A 452 5.19 -10.69 -26.60
CA ALA A 452 5.55 -10.39 -27.97
C ALA A 452 4.79 -11.32 -28.91
N VAL A 453 4.39 -10.81 -30.08
CA VAL A 453 3.71 -11.56 -31.14
C VAL A 453 4.51 -11.50 -32.44
N LEU A 454 4.58 -12.62 -33.16
CA LEU A 454 5.16 -12.71 -34.49
C LEU A 454 4.08 -12.44 -35.53
N ALA A 455 4.08 -11.24 -36.10
CA ALA A 455 3.18 -10.82 -37.17
C ALA A 455 3.98 -10.44 -38.42
N GLU A 456 3.55 -10.92 -39.59
CA GLU A 456 4.19 -10.61 -40.88
C GLU A 456 5.71 -10.89 -40.94
N GLY A 457 6.18 -11.86 -40.15
CA GLY A 457 7.61 -12.21 -40.06
C GLY A 457 8.44 -11.28 -39.17
N ARG A 458 7.82 -10.38 -38.40
CA ARG A 458 8.46 -9.51 -37.41
C ARG A 458 7.88 -9.77 -36.01
N TRP A 459 8.75 -9.75 -35.01
CA TRP A 459 8.31 -9.73 -33.61
C TRP A 459 7.92 -8.31 -33.23
N LEU A 460 6.77 -8.18 -32.58
CA LEU A 460 6.16 -6.91 -32.17
C LEU A 460 5.71 -7.02 -30.70
N VAL A 461 5.57 -5.88 -30.04
CA VAL A 461 4.87 -5.74 -28.76
C VAL A 461 3.40 -6.08 -29.00
N SER A 462 2.85 -7.07 -28.28
CA SER A 462 1.47 -7.50 -28.49
C SER A 462 0.46 -6.43 -28.07
N ARG A 463 -0.78 -6.54 -28.59
CA ARG A 463 -1.90 -5.71 -28.16
C ARG A 463 -2.12 -5.76 -26.65
N ALA A 464 -1.99 -6.94 -26.05
CA ALA A 464 -2.17 -7.12 -24.61
C ALA A 464 -1.17 -6.25 -23.83
N THR A 465 0.12 -6.38 -24.16
CA THR A 465 1.21 -5.59 -23.54
C THR A 465 1.00 -4.09 -23.71
N PHE A 466 0.70 -3.65 -24.94
CA PHE A 466 0.45 -2.24 -25.20
C PHE A 466 -0.73 -1.71 -24.37
N CYS A 467 -1.85 -2.44 -24.34
CA CYS A 467 -3.02 -2.02 -23.58
C CYS A 467 -2.85 -2.11 -22.06
N ASP A 468 -1.95 -2.96 -21.56
CA ASP A 468 -1.53 -2.95 -20.15
C ASP A 468 -0.76 -1.69 -19.77
N LEU A 469 0.02 -1.14 -20.70
CA LEU A 469 0.77 0.09 -20.48
C LEU A 469 -0.11 1.33 -20.64
N VAL A 470 -1.02 1.32 -21.61
CA VAL A 470 -2.03 2.38 -21.76
C VAL A 470 -2.85 2.54 -20.48
N ALA A 471 -3.16 1.44 -19.79
CA ALA A 471 -3.91 1.49 -18.53
C ALA A 471 -3.16 2.25 -17.41
N LEU A 472 -1.84 2.39 -17.50
CA LEU A 472 -1.03 3.19 -16.58
C LEU A 472 -0.89 4.66 -17.02
N SER A 473 -1.32 5.00 -18.23
CA SER A 473 -1.19 6.35 -18.78
C SER A 473 -2.33 7.25 -18.28
N PRO A 474 -2.08 8.55 -18.05
CA PRO A 474 -3.14 9.54 -17.81
C PRO A 474 -4.22 9.58 -18.90
N ALA A 475 -3.89 9.12 -20.12
CA ALA A 475 -4.81 9.07 -21.25
C ALA A 475 -5.69 7.79 -21.29
N ALA A 476 -5.59 6.89 -20.29
CA ALA A 476 -6.27 5.59 -20.31
C ALA A 476 -7.78 5.72 -20.59
N SER A 477 -8.45 6.70 -19.98
CA SER A 477 -9.90 6.93 -20.15
C SER A 477 -10.30 7.45 -21.53
N GLU A 478 -9.35 7.89 -22.35
CA GLU A 478 -9.58 8.44 -23.69
C GLU A 478 -9.34 7.39 -24.80
N ILE A 479 -8.83 6.20 -24.45
CA ILE A 479 -8.35 5.20 -25.40
C ILE A 479 -9.29 4.00 -25.46
N ASP A 480 -10.34 4.13 -26.30
CA ASP A 480 -11.34 3.07 -26.52
C ASP A 480 -10.75 1.76 -27.08
N ALA A 481 -9.63 1.85 -27.80
CA ALA A 481 -8.99 0.71 -28.47
C ALA A 481 -8.56 -0.41 -27.50
N CYS A 482 -8.37 -0.05 -26.22
CA CYS A 482 -7.95 -0.95 -25.16
C CYS A 482 -9.07 -1.36 -24.18
N LEU A 483 -10.28 -0.83 -24.32
CA LEU A 483 -11.42 -1.12 -23.42
C LEU A 483 -12.07 -2.49 -23.66
N ASN A 484 -11.93 -3.04 -24.88
CA ASN A 484 -12.48 -4.35 -25.24
C ASN A 484 -11.36 -5.40 -25.29
N ARG A 485 -10.89 -5.83 -24.12
CA ARG A 485 -10.09 -7.06 -23.99
C ARG A 485 -11.07 -8.24 -24.10
N ALA A 486 -11.01 -8.95 -25.22
CA ALA A 486 -11.79 -10.17 -25.45
C ALA A 486 -10.96 -11.38 -25.06
#